data_AF-A0A5E7VRM0-F1
#
_entry.id   AF-A0A5E7VRM0-F1
#
_cell.length_a   1.000
_cell.length_b   1.000
_cell.length_c   1.000
_cell.angle_alpha   90.00
_cell.angle_beta   90.00
_cell.angle_gamma   90.00
#
_symmetry.space_group_name_H-M   'P 1'
#
loop_
_entity.id
_entity.type
_entity.pdbx_description
1 polymer ?
#
loop_
_entity_poly.entity_id
_entity_poly.type
_entity_poly.pdbx_seq_one_letter_code
_entity_poly.pdbx_strand_id
1 'polypeptide(L)'
;MTPYWLSDSSCQWIPIEEGQGLRISGPFKEVKDVLRTPPGTLSLRLRYRTPLTGILGARSFIGGERGLAFTLNNATGVIALRNDPTPELDRVPNYPLGEDHPGAIYLRPKDKR
;
A
#
# COMPACT_ATOMS: atom_id res chain seq x y z
N MET A 1 -1.32 7.06 -14.68
CA MET A 1 -0.21 7.80 -14.05
C MET A 1 0.29 7.10 -12.78
N THR A 2 1.58 7.14 -12.43
CA THR A 2 2.06 6.64 -11.11
C THR A 2 1.77 7.69 -10.05
N PRO A 3 1.16 7.37 -8.90
CA PRO A 3 0.92 8.37 -7.85
C PRO A 3 2.25 9.00 -7.42
N TYR A 4 2.30 10.32 -7.36
CA TYR A 4 3.53 11.07 -7.06
C TYR A 4 4.15 10.70 -5.71
N TRP A 5 3.33 10.34 -4.73
CA TRP A 5 3.80 9.90 -3.42
C TRP A 5 4.43 8.50 -3.44
N LEU A 6 4.10 7.68 -4.43
CA LEU A 6 4.46 6.26 -4.43
C LEU A 6 5.93 6.05 -4.78
N SER A 7 6.49 6.83 -5.72
CA SER A 7 7.90 6.72 -6.14
C SER A 7 8.88 7.05 -5.01
N ASP A 8 8.51 7.98 -4.14
CA ASP A 8 9.34 8.40 -3.02
C ASP A 8 8.99 7.66 -1.71
N SER A 9 8.06 6.69 -1.77
CA SER A 9 7.68 5.89 -0.62
C SER A 9 8.57 4.66 -0.44
N SER A 10 8.83 4.32 0.81
CA SER A 10 9.44 3.07 1.26
C SER A 10 8.40 2.22 1.95
N CYS A 11 8.34 0.93 1.62
CA CYS A 11 7.60 -0.06 2.39
C CYS A 11 8.59 -1.01 3.09
N GLN A 12 8.34 -1.28 4.37
CA GLN A 12 9.16 -2.22 5.14
C GLN A 12 8.28 -2.94 6.15
N TRP A 13 8.64 -4.18 6.47
CA TRP A 13 8.02 -4.85 7.61
C TRP A 13 8.43 -4.14 8.90
N ILE A 14 7.46 -3.93 9.80
CA ILE A 14 7.72 -3.41 11.13
C ILE A 14 8.52 -4.48 11.90
N PRO A 15 9.68 -4.14 12.49
CA PRO A 15 10.43 -5.05 13.34
C PRO A 15 9.58 -5.56 14.49
N ILE A 16 9.79 -6.81 14.91
CA ILE A 16 8.92 -7.48 15.89
C ILE A 16 8.85 -6.74 17.24
N GLU A 17 9.94 -6.09 17.62
CA GLU A 17 10.08 -5.25 18.80
C GLU A 17 9.29 -3.93 18.72
N GLU A 18 8.97 -3.45 17.51
CA GLU A 18 8.20 -2.23 17.25
C GLU A 18 6.71 -2.51 16.94
N GLY A 19 6.33 -3.79 16.90
CA GLY A 19 4.98 -4.25 16.58
C GLY A 19 4.96 -5.20 15.39
N GLN A 20 3.76 -5.39 14.80
CA GLN A 20 3.57 -6.28 13.67
C GLN A 20 2.80 -5.55 12.57
N GLY A 21 3.35 -5.51 11.36
CA GLY A 21 2.67 -4.94 10.22
C GLY A 21 3.60 -4.46 9.11
N LEU A 22 3.02 -3.82 8.11
CA LEU A 22 3.72 -3.16 7.03
C LEU A 22 3.77 -1.65 7.31
N ARG A 23 4.96 -1.07 7.37
CA ARG A 23 5.16 0.37 7.45
C ARG A 23 5.35 0.91 6.05
N ILE A 24 4.47 1.84 5.65
CA ILE A 24 4.64 2.65 4.44
C ILE A 24 5.00 4.05 4.91
N SER A 25 6.14 4.54 4.46
CA SER A 25 6.65 5.87 4.82
C SER A 25 7.11 6.58 3.57
N GLY A 26 6.92 7.89 3.50
CA GLY A 26 7.35 8.67 2.36
C GLY A 26 7.08 10.14 2.59
N PRO A 27 7.74 11.01 1.82
CA PRO A 27 7.43 12.42 1.83
C PRO A 27 6.06 12.62 1.18
N PHE A 28 4.98 12.69 1.98
CA PHE A 28 3.67 13.15 1.54
C PHE A 28 3.71 14.67 1.29
N LYS A 29 4.61 15.10 0.41
CA LYS A 29 4.93 16.51 0.13
C LYS A 29 3.92 17.09 -0.85
N GLU A 30 3.88 18.42 -0.85
CA GLU A 30 3.27 19.18 -1.91
C GLU A 30 3.95 18.84 -3.25
N VAL A 31 3.15 18.50 -4.26
CA VAL A 31 3.63 18.31 -5.62
C VAL A 31 3.42 19.63 -6.33
N LYS A 32 4.49 20.43 -6.48
CA LYS A 32 4.43 21.71 -7.20
C LYS A 32 3.74 21.49 -8.56
N ASP A 33 2.80 22.37 -8.87
CA ASP A 33 1.98 22.38 -10.08
C ASP A 33 0.88 21.30 -10.19
N VAL A 34 0.72 20.43 -9.18
CA VAL A 34 -0.34 19.40 -9.15
C VAL A 34 -1.23 19.51 -7.91
N LEU A 35 -0.63 19.68 -6.74
CA LEU A 35 -1.32 19.86 -5.46
C LEU A 35 -0.80 21.14 -4.82
N ARG A 36 -1.66 22.14 -4.61
CA ARG A 36 -1.30 23.41 -3.93
C ARG A 36 -1.16 23.28 -2.41
N THR A 37 -1.47 22.10 -1.87
CA THR A 37 -1.37 21.78 -0.45
C THR A 37 -0.89 20.33 -0.30
N PRO A 38 -0.20 19.97 0.80
CA PRO A 38 0.06 18.58 1.11
C PRO A 38 -1.25 17.76 1.12
N PRO A 39 -1.23 16.50 0.66
CA PRO A 39 -2.42 15.67 0.67
C PRO A 39 -2.89 15.42 2.11
N GLY A 40 -4.12 15.84 2.43
CA GLY A 40 -4.72 15.63 3.76
C GLY A 40 -5.25 14.21 3.97
N THR A 41 -5.39 13.43 2.90
CA THR A 41 -5.89 12.06 2.92
C THR A 41 -5.23 11.23 1.84
N LEU A 42 -4.87 10.00 2.17
CA LEU A 42 -4.30 9.02 1.27
C LEU A 42 -5.09 7.72 1.38
N SER A 43 -5.59 7.22 0.27
CA SER A 43 -6.25 5.91 0.23
C SER A 43 -5.42 4.92 -0.56
N LEU A 44 -5.26 3.71 -0.03
CA LEU A 44 -4.49 2.64 -0.64
C LEU A 44 -5.21 1.30 -0.49
N ARG A 45 -4.83 0.34 -1.34
CA ARG A 45 -5.32 -1.03 -1.30
C ARG A 45 -4.16 -1.99 -1.29
N LEU A 46 -4.08 -2.83 -0.27
CA LEU A 46 -3.03 -3.81 -0.10
C LEU A 46 -3.54 -5.21 -0.44
N ARG A 47 -2.86 -5.86 -1.38
CA ARG A 47 -3.06 -7.27 -1.72
C ARG A 47 -1.84 -8.05 -1.24
N TYR A 48 -2.00 -8.84 -0.20
CA TYR A 48 -0.93 -9.66 0.36
C TYR A 48 -1.43 -11.05 0.71
N ARG A 49 -0.48 -11.97 0.80
CA ARG A 49 -0.70 -13.37 1.15
C ARG A 49 -0.01 -13.65 2.47
N THR A 50 -0.53 -14.59 3.23
CA THR A 50 0.24 -15.17 4.34
C THR A 50 1.42 -15.95 3.75
N PRO A 51 2.53 -16.13 4.50
CA PRO A 51 3.63 -16.98 4.07
C PRO A 51 3.14 -18.36 3.60
N LEU A 52 2.22 -18.98 4.36
CA LEU A 52 1.64 -20.28 4.03
C LEU A 52 0.90 -20.26 2.67
N THR A 53 0.02 -19.29 2.46
CA THR A 53 -0.75 -19.19 1.19
C THR A 53 0.14 -18.84 0.00
N GLY A 54 1.20 -18.06 0.22
CA GLY A 54 2.24 -17.81 -0.77
C GLY A 54 2.99 -19.08 -1.18
N ILE A 55 3.46 -19.87 -0.21
CA ILE A 55 4.18 -21.14 -0.44
C ILE A 55 3.32 -22.16 -1.19
N LEU A 56 2.03 -22.24 -0.87
CA LEU A 56 1.09 -23.16 -1.52
C LEU A 56 0.65 -22.71 -2.92
N GLY A 57 1.18 -21.59 -3.44
CA GLY A 57 0.81 -21.07 -4.76
C GLY A 57 -0.63 -20.57 -4.84
N ALA A 58 -1.30 -20.36 -3.70
CA ALA A 58 -2.67 -19.86 -3.67
C ALA A 58 -2.73 -18.50 -4.34
N ARG A 59 -3.73 -18.29 -5.20
CA ARG A 59 -3.90 -17.03 -5.92
C ARG A 59 -4.67 -15.96 -5.14
N SER A 60 -5.38 -16.37 -4.10
CA SER A 60 -6.19 -15.51 -3.25
C SER A 60 -5.33 -14.57 -2.40
N PHE A 61 -5.93 -13.45 -2.00
CA PHE A 61 -5.32 -12.46 -1.11
C PHE A 61 -6.15 -12.33 0.18
N ILE A 62 -5.50 -11.87 1.25
CA ILE A 62 -6.22 -11.44 2.45
C ILE A 62 -7.14 -10.26 2.08
N GLY A 63 -8.42 -10.35 2.46
CA GLY A 63 -9.46 -9.41 2.02
C GLY A 63 -10.14 -9.78 0.69
N GLY A 64 -9.86 -10.98 0.15
CA GLY A 64 -10.43 -11.45 -1.12
C GLY A 64 -9.72 -10.85 -2.34
N GLU A 65 -10.33 -10.98 -3.52
CA GLU A 65 -9.69 -10.56 -4.78
C GLU A 65 -9.27 -9.09 -4.80
N ARG A 66 -10.03 -8.23 -4.10
CA ARG A 66 -9.74 -6.80 -4.01
C ARG A 66 -8.73 -6.45 -2.91
N GLY A 67 -8.35 -7.37 -2.04
CA GLY A 67 -7.46 -7.07 -0.91
C GLY A 67 -8.11 -6.17 0.15
N LEU A 68 -7.29 -5.54 0.98
CA LEU A 68 -7.74 -4.67 2.06
C LEU A 68 -7.51 -3.19 1.70
N ALA A 69 -8.54 -2.36 1.86
CA ALA A 69 -8.47 -0.92 1.63
C ALA A 69 -8.24 -0.15 2.94
N PHE A 70 -7.42 0.88 2.87
CA PHE A 70 -7.07 1.74 3.99
C PHE A 70 -7.08 3.20 3.54
N THR A 71 -7.47 4.07 4.46
CA THR A 71 -7.34 5.51 4.32
C THR A 71 -6.52 6.05 5.48
N LEU A 72 -5.44 6.75 5.18
CA LEU A 72 -4.67 7.54 6.11
C LEU A 72 -5.17 8.98 6.03
N ASN A 73 -5.53 9.57 7.16
CA ASN A 73 -5.84 10.99 7.28
C ASN A 73 -4.95 11.60 8.36
N ASN A 74 -4.43 12.80 8.12
CA ASN A 74 -3.48 13.44 9.02
C ASN A 74 -4.07 13.75 10.41
N ALA A 75 -5.40 13.94 10.51
CA ALA A 75 -6.09 14.22 11.77
C ALA A 75 -6.49 12.94 12.53
N THR A 76 -6.82 11.85 11.81
CA THR A 76 -7.43 10.66 12.42
C THR A 76 -6.58 9.39 12.34
N GLY A 77 -5.41 9.45 11.71
CA GLY A 77 -4.54 8.29 11.51
C GLY A 77 -5.06 7.33 10.43
N VAL A 78 -4.72 6.05 10.58
CA VAL A 78 -5.08 4.99 9.61
C VAL A 78 -6.45 4.40 9.95
N ILE A 79 -7.36 4.45 8.99
CA ILE A 79 -8.70 3.86 9.05
C ILE A 79 -8.78 2.73 8.02
N ALA A 80 -9.13 1.52 8.46
CA ALA A 80 -9.43 0.42 7.54
C ALA A 80 -10.83 0.64 6.94
N LEU A 81 -10.92 0.68 5.62
CA LEU A 81 -12.20 0.77 4.91
C LEU A 81 -12.78 -0.64 4.82
N ARG A 82 -13.73 -0.96 5.71
CA ARG A 82 -14.33 -2.29 5.80
C ARG A 82 -15.68 -2.26 5.10
N ASN A 83 -15.76 -2.96 3.96
CA ASN A 83 -16.97 -3.05 3.12
C ASN A 83 -17.43 -1.75 2.47
N ASP A 84 -16.72 -0.64 2.63
CA ASP A 84 -17.00 0.59 1.90
C ASP A 84 -16.64 0.46 0.42
N PRO A 85 -17.52 0.91 -0.50
CA PRO A 85 -17.19 0.97 -1.90
C PRO A 85 -16.01 1.92 -2.10
N THR A 86 -14.99 1.45 -2.81
CA THR A 86 -13.76 2.20 -3.09
C THR A 86 -13.55 2.32 -4.60
N PRO A 87 -14.48 2.98 -5.32
CA PRO A 87 -14.52 2.99 -6.78
C PRO A 87 -13.26 3.61 -7.40
N GLU A 88 -12.66 4.60 -6.75
CA GLU A 88 -11.39 5.17 -7.21
C GLU A 88 -10.23 4.17 -7.07
N LEU A 89 -10.19 3.38 -5.98
CA LEU A 89 -9.19 2.31 -5.81
C LEU A 89 -9.45 1.10 -6.71
N ASP A 90 -10.67 0.92 -7.21
CA ASP A 90 -10.99 -0.11 -8.21
C ASP A 90 -10.39 0.20 -9.59
N ARG A 91 -10.03 1.46 -9.86
CA ARG A 91 -9.55 1.94 -11.17
C ARG A 91 -8.03 2.14 -11.25
N VAL A 92 -7.32 2.10 -10.12
CA VAL A 92 -5.87 2.32 -10.09
C VAL A 92 -5.09 1.04 -10.42
N PRO A 93 -3.92 1.15 -11.09
CA PRO A 93 -3.07 0.00 -11.36
C PRO A 93 -2.45 -0.57 -10.06
N ASN A 94 -2.06 -1.85 -10.13
CA ASN A 94 -1.34 -2.50 -9.04
C ASN A 94 0.16 -2.21 -9.16
N TYR A 95 0.80 -1.89 -8.04
CA TYR A 95 2.26 -1.71 -7.97
C TYR A 95 2.82 -2.86 -7.12
N PRO A 96 3.63 -3.76 -7.71
CA PRO A 96 4.19 -4.86 -6.97
C PRO A 96 5.20 -4.33 -5.95
N LEU A 97 5.08 -4.84 -4.73
CA LEU A 97 6.03 -4.61 -3.66
C LEU A 97 7.03 -5.77 -3.68
N GLY A 98 8.28 -5.50 -4.08
CA GLY A 98 9.35 -6.50 -4.05
C GLY A 98 9.28 -7.59 -5.14
N GLU A 99 8.89 -7.23 -6.36
CA GLU A 99 8.87 -8.17 -7.49
C GLU A 99 10.21 -8.91 -7.63
N ASP A 100 10.09 -10.24 -7.79
CA ASP A 100 11.12 -11.28 -7.90
C ASP A 100 11.91 -11.65 -6.64
N HIS A 101 11.53 -11.13 -5.47
CA HIS A 101 12.19 -11.47 -4.20
C HIS A 101 11.15 -11.84 -3.10
N PRO A 102 10.63 -13.07 -3.09
CA PRO A 102 9.81 -13.55 -1.98
C PRO A 102 10.59 -13.45 -0.66
N GLY A 103 10.06 -12.71 0.31
CA GLY A 103 10.74 -12.47 1.59
C GLY A 103 11.68 -11.25 1.61
N ALA A 104 11.64 -10.38 0.60
CA ALA A 104 12.40 -9.14 0.63
C ALA A 104 12.09 -8.30 1.88
N ILE A 105 13.13 -8.01 2.65
CA ILE A 105 13.08 -7.13 3.83
C ILE A 105 12.75 -5.68 3.41
N TYR A 106 13.16 -5.31 2.19
CA TYR A 106 12.89 -4.00 1.59
C TYR A 106 11.85 -4.12 0.49
N LEU A 107 10.65 -3.60 0.75
CA LEU A 107 9.55 -3.57 -0.19
C LEU A 107 9.52 -2.18 -0.83
N ARG A 108 9.96 -2.06 -2.08
CA ARG A 108 9.76 -0.82 -2.85
C ARG A 108 8.67 -1.03 -3.88
N PRO A 109 7.72 -0.09 -4.01
CA PRO A 109 6.84 -0.06 -5.17
C PRO A 109 7.72 0.04 -6.43
N LYS A 110 7.63 -0.96 -7.31
CA LYS A 110 8.30 -0.95 -8.62
C LYS A 110 7.30 -0.61 -9.71
N ASP A 111 7.75 -0.67 -10.96
CA ASP A 111 6.97 -0.40 -12.16
C ASP A 111 5.57 -1.03 -12.14
N LYS A 112 4.66 -0.43 -12.90
CA LYS A 112 3.28 -0.92 -13.00
C LYS A 112 3.25 -2.30 -13.61
N ARG A 113 2.38 -3.16 -13.06
CA ARG A 113 1.89 -4.36 -13.74
C ARG A 113 0.66 -4.06 -14.57
#